data_AF-R0D6M2-F1
#
_entry.id   AF-R0D6M2-F1
#
_cell.length_a   1.000
_cell.length_b   1.000
_cell.length_c   1.000
_cell.angle_alpha   90.00
_cell.angle_beta   90.00
_cell.angle_gamma   90.00
#
_symmetry.space_group_name_H-M   'P 1'
#
loop_
_entity.id
_entity.type
_entity.pdbx_description
1 polymer ?
#
loop_
_entity_poly.entity_id
_entity_poly.type
_entity_poly.pdbx_seq_one_letter_code
_entity_poly.pdbx_strand_id
1 'polypeptide(L)' 'MKVYDFTVPELNYFRTYCNFTDEERALFEYRAKNYPLEYCAELMNVSVSTAKRLSRKVNNKIIRVC' A
#
# COMPACT_ATOMS: atom_id res chain seq x y z
N MET A 1 -4.54 -0.18 9.32
CA MET A 1 -3.06 -0.14 9.35
C MET A 1 -2.59 1.15 8.71
N LYS A 2 -1.61 1.82 9.34
CA LYS A 2 -1.02 3.06 8.85
C LYS A 2 0.36 2.74 8.28
N VAL A 3 0.47 2.69 6.96
CA VAL A 3 1.74 2.29 6.30
C VAL A 3 2.86 3.31 6.56
N TYR A 4 2.51 4.58 6.75
CA TYR A 4 3.47 5.65 7.03
C TYR A 4 4.10 5.60 8.44
N ASP A 5 3.59 4.76 9.34
CA ASP A 5 4.16 4.60 10.69
C ASP A 5 5.37 3.65 10.69
N PHE A 6 5.60 2.90 9.60
CA PHE A 6 6.75 2.00 9.46
C PHE A 6 8.04 2.78 9.16
N THR A 7 9.14 2.31 9.72
CA THR A 7 10.48 2.84 9.47
C THR A 7 10.95 2.53 8.05
N VAL A 8 11.94 3.29 7.56
CA VAL A 8 12.51 3.07 6.21
C VAL A 8 13.01 1.63 6.00
N PRO A 9 13.72 0.99 6.96
CA PRO A 9 14.09 -0.42 6.84
C PRO A 9 12.89 -1.37 6.71
N GLU A 10 11.83 -1.17 7.49
CA GLU A 10 10.61 -1.98 7.42
C GLU A 10 9.89 -1.80 6.08
N LEU A 11 9.77 -0.56 5.60
CA LEU A 11 9.21 -0.29 4.27
C LEU A 11 10.02 -0.99 3.16
N ASN A 12 11.34 -0.97 3.24
CA ASN A 12 12.21 -1.68 2.29
C ASN A 12 12.06 -3.20 2.39
N TYR A 13 11.89 -3.75 3.60
CA TYR A 13 11.58 -5.15 3.79
C TYR A 13 10.26 -5.51 3.09
N PHE A 14 9.19 -4.74 3.32
CA PHE A 14 7.90 -5.00 2.65
C PHE A 14 7.98 -4.86 1.13
N ARG A 15 8.72 -3.87 0.60
CA ARG A 15 8.92 -3.70 -0.86
C ARG A 15 9.55 -4.92 -1.53
N THR A 16 10.45 -5.60 -0.81
CA THR A 16 11.22 -6.74 -1.33
C THR A 16 10.48 -8.06 -1.11
N TYR A 17 9.90 -8.27 0.07
CA TYR A 17 9.36 -9.56 0.48
C TYR A 17 7.85 -9.69 0.32
N CYS A 18 7.09 -8.59 0.31
CA CYS A 18 5.71 -8.67 -0.13
C CYS A 18 5.69 -8.77 -1.66
N ASN A 19 5.22 -9.91 -2.17
CA ASN A 19 5.01 -10.14 -3.60
C ASN A 19 3.87 -9.27 -4.16
N PHE A 20 4.04 -7.95 -4.20
CA PHE A 20 3.05 -6.99 -4.68
C PHE A 20 2.95 -7.00 -6.22
N THR A 21 1.74 -6.86 -6.74
CA THR A 21 1.54 -6.46 -8.15
C THR A 21 1.90 -4.98 -8.32
N ASP A 22 2.03 -4.52 -9.57
CA ASP A 22 2.39 -3.12 -9.84
C ASP A 22 1.38 -2.12 -9.23
N GLU A 23 0.08 -2.42 -9.31
CA GLU A 23 -0.97 -1.61 -8.68
C GLU A 23 -0.86 -1.58 -7.15
N GLU A 24 -0.58 -2.74 -6.54
CA GLU A 24 -0.42 -2.86 -5.09
C GLU A 24 0.82 -2.12 -4.62
N ARG A 25 1.92 -2.20 -5.38
CA ARG A 25 3.16 -1.46 -5.12
C ARG A 25 2.94 0.04 -5.22
N ALA A 26 2.28 0.51 -6.28
CA ALA A 26 1.95 1.93 -6.43
C ALA A 26 1.12 2.44 -5.25
N LEU A 27 0.06 1.72 -4.86
CA LEU A 27 -0.75 2.08 -3.71
C LEU A 27 0.05 2.07 -2.40
N PHE A 28 0.93 1.08 -2.21
CA PHE A 28 1.80 1.00 -1.04
C PHE A 28 2.71 2.23 -0.93
N GLU A 29 3.37 2.65 -2.02
CA GLU A 29 4.24 3.83 -2.02
C GLU A 29 3.47 5.12 -1.69
N TYR A 30 2.27 5.31 -2.24
CA TYR A 30 1.43 6.47 -1.89
C TYR A 30 1.02 6.44 -0.41
N ARG A 31 0.65 5.27 0.10
CA ARG A 31 0.26 5.11 1.51
C ARG A 31 1.44 5.29 2.48
N ALA A 32 2.66 4.93 2.06
CA ALA A 32 3.89 5.20 2.81
C ALA A 32 4.20 6.70 2.93
N LYS A 33 3.77 7.51 1.94
CA LYS A 33 3.84 8.99 1.98
C LYS A 33 2.69 9.64 2.76
N ASN A 34 1.88 8.85 3.47
CA ASN A 34 0.70 9.31 4.20
C ASN A 34 -0.39 9.96 3.32
N TYR A 35 -0.48 9.57 2.04
CA TYR A 35 -1.57 10.06 1.19
C TYR A 35 -2.91 9.43 1.58
N PRO A 36 -4.01 10.21 1.68
CA PRO A 36 -5.36 9.68 1.89
C PRO A 36 -5.74 8.67 0.80
N LEU A 37 -6.59 7.69 1.14
CA LEU A 37 -6.94 6.62 0.21
C LEU A 37 -7.71 7.14 -1.01
N GLU A 38 -8.55 8.14 -0.79
CA GLU A 38 -9.32 8.85 -1.80
C GLU A 38 -8.40 9.52 -2.81
N TYR A 39 -7.36 10.21 -2.32
CA TYR A 39 -6.35 10.83 -3.17
C TYR A 39 -5.51 9.79 -3.93
N CYS A 40 -5.17 8.66 -3.30
CA CYS A 40 -4.55 7.55 -4.01
C CYS A 40 -5.43 7.00 -5.14
N ALA A 41 -6.75 6.94 -4.93
CA ALA A 41 -7.70 6.46 -5.93
C ALA A 41 -7.74 7.39 -7.15
N GLU A 42 -7.73 8.70 -6.92
CA GLU A 42 -7.62 9.72 -7.99
C GLU A 42 -6.29 9.59 -8.75
N LEU A 43 -5.16 9.50 -8.05
CA LEU A 43 -3.83 9.35 -8.66
C LEU A 43 -3.69 8.07 -9.50
N MET A 44 -4.34 7.00 -9.06
CA MET A 44 -4.33 5.72 -9.77
C MET A 44 -5.42 5.62 -10.85
N ASN A 45 -6.26 6.65 -11.00
CA ASN A 45 -7.42 6.67 -11.90
C ASN A 45 -8.35 5.46 -11.69
N VAL A 46 -8.61 5.11 -10.42
CA VAL A 46 -9.51 4.01 -10.03
C VAL A 46 -10.60 4.49 -9.09
N SER A 47 -11.69 3.74 -9.01
CA SER A 47 -12.72 4.01 -8.01
C SER A 47 -12.19 3.82 -6.58
N VAL A 48 -12.75 4.57 -5.63
CA VAL A 48 -12.42 4.44 -4.19
C VAL A 48 -12.67 3.01 -3.68
N SER A 49 -13.68 2.31 -4.20
CA SER A 49 -13.95 0.91 -3.83
C SER A 49 -12.85 -0.04 -4.32
N THR A 50 -12.32 0.18 -5.53
CA THR A 50 -11.15 -0.55 -6.04
C THR A 50 -9.92 -0.27 -5.19
N ALA A 51 -9.63 0.99 -4.85
CA ALA A 51 -8.52 1.36 -3.99
C ALA A 51 -8.64 0.73 -2.58
N LYS A 52 -9.85 0.69 -2.00
CA LYS A 52 -10.13 -0.02 -0.73
C LYS A 52 -9.82 -1.51 -0.82
N ARG A 53 -10.20 -2.17 -1.93
CA ARG A 53 -9.90 -3.60 -2.16
C ARG A 53 -8.39 -3.85 -2.29
N LEU A 54 -7.68 -3.01 -3.04
CA LEU A 54 -6.22 -3.07 -3.17
C LEU A 54 -5.54 -2.85 -1.82
N SER A 55 -5.99 -1.86 -1.03
CA SER A 55 -5.43 -1.59 0.30
C SER A 55 -5.57 -2.80 1.23
N ARG A 56 -6.71 -3.51 1.21
CA ARG A 56 -6.87 -4.76 1.97
C ARG A 56 -5.88 -5.84 1.53
N LYS A 57 -5.67 -6.01 0.22
CA LYS A 57 -4.69 -6.99 -0.30
C LYS A 57 -3.26 -6.65 0.15
N VAL A 58 -2.86 -5.38 0.03
CA VAL A 58 -1.55 -4.89 0.49
C VAL A 58 -1.38 -5.17 1.99
N ASN A 59 -2.35 -4.78 2.81
CA ASN A 59 -2.30 -5.00 4.25
C ASN A 59 -2.19 -6.49 4.62
N ASN A 60 -2.94 -7.36 3.93
CA ASN A 60 -2.88 -8.80 4.16
C ASN A 60 -1.51 -9.39 3.82
N LYS A 61 -0.81 -8.86 2.81
CA LYS A 61 0.54 -9.30 2.46
C LYS A 61 1.56 -8.85 3.50
N ILE A 62 1.46 -7.61 3.98
CA ILE A 62 2.32 -7.09 5.06
C ILE A 62 2.13 -7.91 6.34
N ILE A 63 0.89 -8.16 6.75
CA ILE A 63 0.57 -8.98 7.95
C ILE A 63 1.11 -10.40 7.85
N ARG A 64 1.30 -10.96 6.65
CA ARG A 64 1.86 -12.31 6.47
C ARG A 64 3.38 -12.38 6.58
N VAL A 65 4.07 -11.25 6.37
CA VAL A 65 5.54 -11.20 6.38
C VAL A 65 6.10 -10.56 7.66
N CYS A 66 5.24 -9.88 8.43
CA CYS A 66 5.46 -9.56 9.84
C CYS A 66 5.23 -10.80 10.71
#